data_AF-A0A8H5EF48-F1
#
_entry.id   AF-A0A8H5EF48-F1
#
_cell.length_a   1.000
_cell.length_b   1.000
_cell.length_c   1.000
_cell.angle_alpha   90.00
_cell.angle_beta   90.00
_cell.angle_gamma   90.00
#
_symmetry.space_group_name_H-M   'P 1'
#
loop_
_entity.id
_entity.type
_entity.pdbx_description
1 polymer ?
#
loop_
_entity_poly.entity_id
_entity_poly.type
_entity_poly.pdbx_seq_one_letter_code
_entity_poly.pdbx_strand_id
1 'polypeptide(L)'
;MTPKASRVQGFADYIGEYFKKTVYMDDCKSWYKIGGGYGDKISALWPGSVMHALETLRAPRWEDFEFEEIHENRLWWLGNGWSMCVMEEEEQGDPSWYVNPDIVDVPPEGKPERDPKYLARPFSY
;
A
#
# COMPACT_ATOMS: atom_id res chain seq x y z
N MET A 1 -11.20 -0.26 11.88
CA MET A 1 -10.73 -0.84 10.61
C MET A 1 -9.89 -2.05 10.93
N THR A 2 -10.27 -3.20 10.39
CA THR A 2 -9.62 -4.50 10.68
C THR A 2 -9.47 -5.29 9.37
N PRO A 3 -8.36 -6.01 9.13
CA PRO A 3 -8.24 -6.85 7.96
C PRO A 3 -9.27 -8.00 8.02
N LYS A 4 -9.87 -8.33 6.87
CA LYS A 4 -10.78 -9.48 6.77
C LYS A 4 -10.05 -10.76 7.13
N ALA A 5 -10.64 -11.59 8.00
CA ALA A 5 -10.04 -12.85 8.42
C ALA A 5 -9.68 -13.77 7.23
N SER A 6 -10.52 -13.79 6.20
CA SER A 6 -10.26 -14.54 4.96
C SER A 6 -9.04 -14.07 4.18
N ARG A 7 -8.72 -12.76 4.25
CA ARG A 7 -7.54 -12.17 3.60
C ARG A 7 -6.27 -12.48 4.37
N VAL A 8 -6.34 -12.45 5.70
CA VAL A 8 -5.23 -12.88 6.56
C VAL A 8 -4.89 -14.36 6.30
N GLN A 9 -5.91 -15.22 6.25
CA GLN A 9 -5.71 -16.65 5.97
C GLN A 9 -5.14 -16.86 4.56
N GLY A 10 -5.72 -16.22 3.53
CA GLY A 10 -5.23 -16.35 2.16
C GLY A 10 -3.78 -15.88 1.99
N PHE A 11 -3.37 -14.84 2.70
CA PHE A 11 -1.98 -14.39 2.69
C PHE A 11 -1.04 -15.38 3.41
N ALA A 12 -1.48 -15.96 4.54
CA ALA A 12 -0.72 -17.01 5.22
C ALA A 12 -0.53 -18.26 4.34
N ASP A 13 -1.56 -18.65 3.59
CA ASP A 13 -1.47 -19.77 2.64
C ASP A 13 -0.51 -19.46 1.48
N TYR A 14 -0.56 -18.22 0.96
CA TYR A 14 0.37 -17.74 -0.06
C TYR A 14 1.83 -17.78 0.41
N ILE A 15 2.10 -17.32 1.64
CA ILE A 15 3.41 -17.42 2.28
C ILE A 15 3.88 -18.87 2.34
N GLY A 16 3.00 -19.76 2.83
CA GLY A 16 3.29 -21.18 2.94
C GLY A 16 3.68 -21.80 1.59
N GLU A 17 2.93 -21.49 0.53
CA GLU A 17 3.25 -22.01 -0.81
C GLU A 17 4.56 -21.43 -1.37
N TYR A 18 4.79 -20.12 -1.21
CA TYR A 18 5.99 -19.46 -1.71
C TYR A 18 7.27 -20.07 -1.14
N PHE A 19 7.34 -20.29 0.19
CA PHE A 19 8.57 -20.74 0.85
C PHE A 19 8.88 -22.22 0.65
N LYS A 20 7.94 -23.06 0.20
CA LYS A 20 8.14 -24.52 -0.02
C LYS A 20 9.37 -24.87 -0.85
N LYS A 21 9.71 -24.03 -1.83
CA LYS A 21 10.81 -24.26 -2.79
C LYS A 21 12.05 -23.41 -2.50
N THR A 22 12.17 -22.88 -1.29
CA THR A 22 13.27 -22.00 -0.89
C THR A 22 14.15 -22.66 0.17
N VAL A 23 15.38 -22.19 0.32
CA VAL A 23 16.33 -22.64 1.35
C VAL A 23 15.79 -22.49 2.79
N TYR A 24 14.78 -21.64 3.00
CA TYR A 24 14.16 -21.47 4.32
C TYR A 24 13.44 -22.73 4.80
N MET A 25 13.08 -23.65 3.90
CA MET A 25 12.41 -24.91 4.22
C MET A 25 13.34 -26.15 4.20
N ASP A 26 14.65 -25.98 4.00
CA ASP A 26 15.63 -27.07 4.09
C ASP A 26 15.73 -27.67 5.50
N ASP A 27 16.42 -28.80 5.65
CA ASP A 27 16.62 -29.49 6.93
C ASP A 27 17.63 -28.76 7.85
N CYS A 28 17.25 -27.56 8.29
CA CYS A 28 18.00 -26.74 9.24
C CYS A 28 17.06 -26.11 10.28
N LYS A 29 17.60 -25.87 11.48
CA LYS A 29 16.88 -25.16 12.53
C LYS A 29 16.91 -23.66 12.25
N SER A 30 15.76 -23.02 12.20
CA SER A 30 15.65 -21.57 11.97
C SER A 30 14.57 -20.95 12.83
N TRP A 31 14.82 -19.78 13.40
CA TRP A 31 13.80 -19.03 14.17
C TRP A 31 12.59 -18.65 13.32
N TYR A 32 12.76 -18.51 12.01
CA TYR A 32 11.66 -18.22 11.08
C TYR A 32 10.67 -19.38 10.96
N LYS A 33 11.04 -20.60 11.33
CA LYS A 33 10.12 -21.74 11.32
C LYS A 33 9.31 -21.76 12.60
N ILE A 34 7.99 -21.73 12.47
CA ILE A 34 7.05 -21.87 13.59
C ILE A 34 7.28 -23.25 14.26
N GLY A 35 6.95 -23.40 15.55
CA GLY A 35 7.05 -24.70 16.22
C GLY A 35 8.48 -25.07 16.67
N GLY A 36 9.22 -24.11 17.23
CA GLY A 36 10.54 -24.38 17.82
C GLY A 36 11.70 -24.45 16.83
N GLY A 37 11.47 -24.02 15.60
CA GLY A 37 12.49 -23.87 14.56
C GLY A 37 12.61 -25.04 13.58
N TYR A 38 11.69 -26.00 13.63
CA TYR A 38 11.63 -27.16 12.72
C TYR A 38 10.25 -27.32 12.04
N GLY A 39 9.32 -26.39 12.24
CA GLY A 39 8.00 -26.49 11.63
C GLY A 39 8.00 -26.24 10.12
N ASP A 40 6.82 -26.45 9.55
CA ASP A 40 6.53 -26.44 8.12
C ASP A 40 6.09 -25.07 7.58
N LYS A 41 6.02 -24.07 8.46
CA LYS A 41 5.57 -22.71 8.13
C LYS A 41 6.60 -21.68 8.51
N ILE A 42 6.86 -20.78 7.57
CA ILE A 42 7.70 -19.59 7.77
C ILE A 42 6.84 -18.45 8.33
N SER A 43 7.35 -17.82 9.39
CA SER A 43 6.82 -16.59 9.96
C SER A 43 7.76 -15.41 9.68
N ALA A 44 7.24 -14.19 9.85
CA ALA A 44 7.97 -12.92 9.83
C ALA A 44 8.64 -12.49 8.51
N LEU A 45 8.72 -13.35 7.48
CA LEU A 45 9.32 -13.02 6.19
C LEU A 45 8.27 -12.71 5.13
N TRP A 46 8.57 -11.70 4.30
CA TRP A 46 7.77 -11.39 3.12
C TRP A 46 8.00 -12.44 2.02
N PRO A 47 6.94 -12.96 1.37
CA PRO A 47 7.06 -13.90 0.26
C PRO A 47 7.42 -13.16 -1.04
N GLY A 48 8.71 -12.82 -1.21
CA GLY A 48 9.18 -12.12 -2.40
C GLY A 48 10.39 -11.23 -2.13
N SER A 49 10.71 -10.36 -3.08
CA SER A 49 11.73 -9.32 -2.91
C SER A 49 11.20 -8.15 -2.08
N VAL A 50 12.11 -7.35 -1.50
CA VAL A 50 11.74 -6.10 -0.83
C VAL A 50 11.03 -5.14 -1.77
N MET A 51 11.41 -5.08 -3.05
CA MET A 51 10.73 -4.22 -4.03
C MET A 51 9.28 -4.65 -4.23
N HIS A 52 9.01 -5.95 -4.30
CA HIS A 52 7.64 -6.46 -4.37
C HIS A 52 6.83 -6.08 -3.12
N ALA A 53 7.43 -6.18 -1.93
CA ALA A 53 6.79 -5.76 -0.69
C ALA A 53 6.45 -4.25 -0.70
N LEU A 54 7.40 -3.41 -1.10
CA LEU A 54 7.21 -1.97 -1.17
C LEU A 54 6.11 -1.57 -2.17
N GLU A 55 6.04 -2.22 -3.33
CA GLU A 55 4.96 -1.98 -4.30
C GLU A 55 3.61 -2.45 -3.78
N THR A 56 3.55 -3.63 -3.15
CA THR A 56 2.30 -4.14 -2.57
C THR A 56 1.76 -3.21 -1.47
N LEU A 57 2.65 -2.63 -0.66
CA LEU A 57 2.29 -1.72 0.43
C LEU A 57 2.04 -0.28 -0.03
N ARG A 58 2.43 0.09 -1.26
CA ARG A 58 2.28 1.44 -1.81
C ARG A 58 0.82 1.86 -1.96
N ALA A 59 -0.04 0.92 -2.34
CA ALA A 59 -1.46 1.14 -2.54
C ALA A 59 -2.26 0.04 -1.83
N PRO A 60 -2.59 0.24 -0.54
CA PRO A 60 -3.39 -0.72 0.20
C PRO A 60 -4.70 -1.02 -0.52
N ARG A 61 -4.99 -2.31 -0.71
CA ARG A 61 -6.26 -2.77 -1.26
C ARG A 61 -7.34 -2.64 -0.20
N TRP A 62 -8.08 -1.54 -0.22
CA TRP A 62 -9.10 -1.26 0.78
C TRP A 62 -10.22 -2.30 0.81
N GLU A 63 -10.45 -3.05 -0.27
CA GLU A 63 -11.42 -4.15 -0.33
C GLU A 63 -11.04 -5.33 0.58
N ASP A 64 -9.80 -5.40 1.07
CA ASP A 64 -9.31 -6.45 1.97
C ASP A 64 -9.60 -6.14 3.45
N PHE A 65 -10.13 -4.96 3.74
CA PHE A 65 -10.44 -4.50 5.10
C PHE A 65 -11.94 -4.42 5.34
N GLU A 66 -12.31 -4.56 6.61
CA GLU A 66 -13.61 -4.19 7.15
C GLU A 66 -13.49 -2.82 7.82
N PHE A 67 -14.34 -1.91 7.38
CA PHE A 67 -14.45 -0.57 7.94
C PHE A 67 -15.65 -0.52 8.87
N GLU A 68 -15.41 -0.08 10.10
CA GLU A 68 -16.45 0.19 11.07
C GLU A 68 -16.80 1.66 11.02
N GLU A 69 -18.08 1.95 11.15
CA GLU A 69 -18.62 3.31 11.12
C GLU A 69 -18.39 3.96 12.49
N ILE A 70 -17.80 5.17 12.49
CA ILE A 70 -17.64 5.97 13.71
C ILE A 70 -18.85 6.88 13.92
N HIS A 71 -19.53 7.26 12.83
CA HIS A 71 -20.68 8.17 12.82
C HIS A 71 -21.83 7.60 11.99
N GLU A 72 -23.07 7.94 12.36
CA GLU A 72 -24.27 7.55 11.61
C GLU A 72 -24.28 8.12 10.18
N ASN A 73 -23.79 9.37 10.01
CA ASN A 73 -23.61 9.95 8.69
C ASN A 73 -22.28 9.50 8.07
N ARG A 74 -22.35 8.64 7.04
CA ARG A 74 -21.17 8.12 6.31
C ARG A 74 -20.34 9.18 5.60
N LEU A 75 -20.93 10.33 5.31
CA LEU A 75 -20.28 11.43 4.60
C LEU A 75 -19.87 12.58 5.53
N TRP A 76 -19.89 12.36 6.84
CA TRP A 76 -19.55 13.40 7.83
C TRP A 76 -18.17 14.03 7.58
N TRP A 77 -17.23 13.25 7.06
CA TRP A 77 -15.85 13.67 6.80
C TRP A 77 -15.73 14.75 5.71
N LEU A 78 -16.76 14.97 4.90
CA LEU A 78 -16.79 16.07 3.92
C LEU A 78 -16.92 17.45 4.57
N GLY A 79 -17.26 17.52 5.87
CA GLY A 79 -17.36 18.77 6.60
C GLY A 79 -18.42 19.70 6.03
N ASN A 80 -18.07 20.99 5.88
CA ASN A 80 -18.96 22.05 5.41
C ASN A 80 -18.85 22.32 3.88
N GLY A 81 -18.04 21.55 3.15
CA GLY A 81 -17.85 21.68 1.71
C GLY A 81 -16.97 22.88 1.26
N TRP A 82 -16.45 23.69 2.18
CA TRP A 82 -15.55 24.80 1.87
C TRP A 82 -14.09 24.40 2.10
N SER A 83 -13.21 24.79 1.18
CA SER A 83 -11.77 24.68 1.36
C SER A 83 -11.22 25.92 2.06
N MET A 84 -10.16 25.76 2.86
CA MET A 84 -9.49 26.88 3.52
C MET A 84 -9.00 27.95 2.52
N CYS A 85 -8.65 27.57 1.29
CA CYS A 85 -8.16 28.49 0.25
C CYS A 85 -9.21 29.50 -0.28
N VAL A 86 -10.48 29.34 0.06
CA VAL A 86 -11.57 30.23 -0.38
C VAL A 86 -12.29 30.92 0.79
N MET A 87 -11.84 30.68 2.02
CA MET A 87 -12.38 31.33 3.22
C MET A 87 -11.71 32.69 3.46
N GLU A 88 -12.43 33.63 4.08
CA GLU A 88 -12.00 35.03 4.27
C GLU A 88 -11.10 35.26 5.52
N GLU A 89 -10.65 34.21 6.21
CA GLU A 89 -9.85 34.30 7.44
C GLU A 89 -8.33 34.40 7.16
N GLU A 90 -7.57 34.87 8.17
CA GLU A 90 -6.28 35.61 8.13
C GLU A 90 -5.08 35.01 7.36
N GLU A 91 -5.17 33.83 6.76
CA GLU A 91 -4.14 33.27 5.86
C GLU A 91 -4.78 32.79 4.55
N GLN A 92 -5.00 33.73 3.64
CA GLN A 92 -5.63 33.48 2.35
C GLN A 92 -4.70 32.66 1.44
N GLY A 93 -4.99 31.36 1.30
CA GLY A 93 -4.35 30.50 0.31
C GLY A 93 -4.74 30.88 -1.12
N ASP A 94 -3.97 30.41 -2.11
CA ASP A 94 -4.29 30.60 -3.53
C ASP A 94 -5.44 29.65 -3.96
N PRO A 95 -6.64 30.14 -4.34
CA PRO A 95 -7.75 29.28 -4.76
C PRO A 95 -7.51 28.57 -6.09
N SER A 96 -6.48 28.97 -6.84
CA SER A 96 -6.05 28.40 -8.11
C SER A 96 -4.77 27.56 -8.02
N TRP A 97 -4.31 27.19 -6.82
CA TRP A 97 -3.03 26.50 -6.61
C TRP A 97 -2.83 25.24 -7.47
N TYR A 98 -3.91 24.53 -7.79
CA TYR A 98 -3.88 23.28 -8.55
C TYR A 98 -3.56 23.44 -10.04
N VAL A 99 -3.50 24.68 -10.57
CA VAL A 99 -3.03 24.98 -11.93
C VAL A 99 -1.65 25.64 -11.96
N ASN A 100 -1.03 25.84 -10.80
CA ASN A 100 0.27 26.50 -10.75
C ASN A 100 1.37 25.63 -11.38
N PRO A 101 2.30 26.21 -12.15
CA PRO A 101 3.32 25.44 -12.88
C PRO A 101 4.22 24.57 -11.99
N ASP A 102 4.39 24.92 -10.72
CA ASP A 102 5.18 24.18 -9.72
C ASP A 102 4.43 22.99 -9.11
N ILE A 103 3.10 22.92 -9.27
CA ILE A 103 2.25 21.84 -8.76
C ILE A 103 1.87 20.85 -9.85
N VAL A 104 1.60 21.34 -11.06
CA VAL A 104 1.14 20.50 -12.17
C VAL A 104 2.27 19.60 -12.67
N ASP A 105 2.07 18.28 -12.61
CA ASP A 105 3.01 17.30 -13.19
C ASP A 105 2.90 17.36 -14.73
N VAL A 106 3.87 17.99 -15.38
CA VAL A 106 3.90 18.13 -16.83
C VAL A 106 4.59 16.91 -17.44
N PRO A 107 3.90 16.12 -18.29
CA PRO A 107 4.51 14.96 -18.92
C PRO A 107 5.62 15.39 -19.90
N PRO A 108 6.70 14.59 -20.04
CA PRO A 108 7.74 14.88 -21.01
C PRO A 108 7.20 14.80 -22.45
N GLU A 109 7.76 15.61 -23.33
CA GLU A 109 7.36 15.63 -24.74
C GLU A 109 7.69 14.29 -25.43
N GLY A 110 6.75 13.79 -26.24
CA GLY A 110 6.91 12.56 -27.02
C GLY A 110 6.30 11.32 -26.36
N LYS A 111 7.14 10.48 -25.75
CA LYS A 111 6.75 9.15 -25.22
C LYS A 111 6.73 9.13 -23.69
N PRO A 112 5.64 9.58 -23.03
CA PRO A 112 5.55 9.64 -21.57
C PRO A 112 5.69 8.26 -20.91
N GLU A 113 5.41 7.18 -21.61
CA GLU A 113 5.64 5.81 -21.13
C GLU A 113 7.13 5.46 -20.91
N ARG A 114 8.04 6.29 -21.44
CA ARG A 114 9.50 6.15 -21.27
C ARG A 114 10.09 7.19 -20.32
N ASP A 115 9.26 7.92 -19.59
CA ASP A 115 9.75 8.86 -18.60
C ASP A 115 10.67 8.13 -17.60
N PRO A 116 11.93 8.56 -17.43
CA PRO A 116 12.84 8.02 -16.43
C PRO A 116 12.22 7.93 -15.03
N LYS A 117 11.33 8.87 -14.67
CA LYS A 117 10.57 8.88 -13.40
C LYS A 117 9.72 7.62 -13.22
N TYR A 118 9.02 7.20 -14.27
CA TYR A 118 8.18 5.99 -14.23
C TYR A 118 8.99 4.72 -14.42
N LEU A 119 10.08 4.75 -15.20
CA LEU A 119 10.98 3.60 -15.38
C LEU A 119 11.81 3.27 -14.14
N ALA A 120 12.13 4.28 -13.32
CA ALA A 120 12.83 4.07 -12.05
C ALA A 120 12.01 3.23 -11.04
N ARG A 121 10.68 3.27 -11.15
CA ARG A 121 9.76 2.56 -10.26
C ARG A 121 8.52 2.09 -11.04
N PRO A 122 8.65 1.02 -11.85
CA PRO A 122 7.52 0.50 -12.62
C PRO A 122 6.46 -0.06 -11.69
N PHE A 123 5.19 0.10 -12.07
CA PHE A 123 4.09 -0.50 -11.33
C PHE A 123 4.23 -2.03 -11.40
N SER A 124 4.26 -2.67 -10.23
CA SER A 124 4.16 -4.13 -10.14
C SER A 124 2.68 -4.50 -10.03
N TYR A 125 2.24 -5.49 -10.80
CA TYR A 125 0.86 -5.99 -10.79
C TYR A 125 0.64 -7.05 -9.72
#